data_AF-A0A1P8NBN4-F1
#
_entry.id   AF-A0A1P8NBN4-F1
#
_cell.length_a   1.000
_cell.length_b   1.000
_cell.length_c   1.000
_cell.angle_alpha   90.00
_cell.angle_beta   90.00
_cell.angle_gamma   90.00
#
_symmetry.space_group_name_H-M   'P 1'
#
loop_
_entity.id
_entity.type
_entity.pdbx_description
1 polymer ?
#
loop_
_entity_poly.entity_id
_entity_poly.type
_entity_poly.pdbx_seq_one_letter_code
_entity_poly.pdbx_strand_id
1 'polypeptide(L)'
;MSWARAAAEYARPSRPVRVHALPPTMWIRPARGTGGAKAAADGVLPAAITWHGGTVRLAGTEESPSTEWGVDAAGTTLSGSTRLAPGEGLVGRPEERMWPIHHAPPLSPREAGRILDGLQEAGQLARWQLLSSLESLAHRQIPAVATSIFREVADVDEAQVAPALLDAQQLEVVVTDVIYGTSGADSRILRSLERCLDPATTRKVDPIRYLTAQVRRDLADQVRVAIGDPQVGPRIRRVARALPAGASLESIINRYNQVHPCDRISTTRAIRALTVAPSIESTALRDVFEARHHV
;
A
#
# COMPACT_ATOMS: atom_id res chain seq x y z
N MET A 1 4.66 14.69 -1.26
CA MET A 1 5.77 13.71 -1.32
C MET A 1 6.61 13.81 -2.60
N SER A 2 6.06 13.66 -3.82
CA SER A 2 6.86 13.76 -5.06
C SER A 2 7.65 15.07 -5.20
N TRP A 3 7.02 16.21 -4.89
CA TRP A 3 7.71 17.50 -4.90
C TRP A 3 8.86 17.58 -3.91
N ALA A 4 8.72 16.99 -2.71
CA ALA A 4 9.80 17.00 -1.72
C ALA A 4 11.04 16.24 -2.20
N ARG A 5 10.84 15.06 -2.81
CA ARG A 5 11.96 14.29 -3.40
C ARG A 5 12.68 15.10 -4.46
N ALA A 6 11.93 15.66 -5.42
CA ALA A 6 12.52 16.47 -6.48
C ALA A 6 13.17 17.76 -5.96
N ALA A 7 12.59 18.41 -4.93
CA ALA A 7 13.16 19.59 -4.32
C ALA A 7 14.47 19.31 -3.56
N ALA A 8 14.64 18.11 -3.00
CA ALA A 8 15.85 17.70 -2.29
C ALA A 8 17.06 17.46 -3.23
N GLU A 9 16.82 17.26 -4.53
CA GLU A 9 17.88 17.09 -5.53
C GLU A 9 18.54 18.41 -5.94
N TYR A 10 17.92 19.56 -5.63
CA TYR A 10 18.44 20.86 -6.01
C TYR A 10 19.36 21.46 -4.93
N ALA A 11 20.53 21.91 -5.37
CA ALA A 11 21.33 22.85 -4.59
C ALA A 11 20.60 24.21 -4.48
N ARG A 12 20.93 24.98 -3.45
CA ARG A 12 20.36 26.32 -3.27
C ARG A 12 20.69 27.22 -4.47
N PRO A 13 19.70 27.89 -5.07
CA PRO A 13 19.97 28.82 -6.16
C PRO A 13 20.89 29.95 -5.71
N SER A 14 21.86 30.32 -6.55
CA SER A 14 22.74 31.48 -6.34
C SER A 14 22.32 32.73 -7.12
N ARG A 15 21.38 32.57 -8.07
CA ARG A 15 20.83 33.62 -8.93
C ARG A 15 19.30 33.64 -8.86
N PRO A 16 18.64 34.74 -9.23
CA PRO A 16 17.18 34.77 -9.36
C PRO A 16 16.69 33.68 -10.33
N VAL A 17 15.65 32.96 -9.91
CA VAL A 17 15.08 31.83 -10.66
C VAL A 17 13.58 31.79 -10.45
N ARG A 18 12.89 31.01 -11.29
CA ARG A 18 11.51 30.60 -11.08
C ARG A 18 11.50 29.14 -10.62
N VAL A 19 10.71 28.84 -9.60
CA VAL A 19 10.51 27.47 -9.10
C VAL A 19 9.17 26.96 -9.61
N HIS A 20 9.18 26.02 -10.55
CA HIS A 20 7.97 25.40 -11.09
C HIS A 20 7.72 24.05 -10.41
N ALA A 21 6.67 23.98 -9.58
CA ALA A 21 6.20 22.74 -8.95
C ALA A 21 5.07 22.12 -9.80
N LEU A 22 5.43 21.20 -10.69
CA LEU A 22 4.55 20.60 -11.68
C LEU A 22 3.69 19.49 -11.05
N PRO A 23 2.39 19.37 -11.38
CA PRO A 23 1.51 18.43 -10.72
C PRO A 23 2.03 16.99 -10.87
N PRO A 24 2.13 16.20 -9.77
CA PRO A 24 2.65 14.84 -9.83
C PRO A 24 1.60 13.83 -10.32
N THR A 25 0.32 14.20 -10.29
CA THR A 25 -0.79 13.33 -10.70
C THR A 25 -1.80 14.09 -11.56
N MET A 26 -2.49 13.34 -12.42
CA MET A 26 -3.63 13.76 -13.24
C MET A 26 -4.80 12.83 -12.97
N TRP A 27 -6.03 13.36 -13.00
CA TRP A 27 -7.21 12.51 -13.01
C TRP A 27 -7.53 12.06 -14.43
N ILE A 28 -7.65 10.76 -14.63
CA ILE A 28 -7.95 10.16 -15.92
C ILE A 28 -9.17 9.24 -15.83
N ARG A 29 -9.87 9.08 -16.94
CA ARG A 29 -10.83 7.99 -17.13
C ARG A 29 -10.09 6.76 -17.67
N PRO A 30 -10.19 5.58 -17.02
CA PRO A 30 -9.62 4.35 -17.54
C PRO A 30 -10.29 3.92 -18.85
N ALA A 31 -9.54 3.24 -19.73
CA ALA A 31 -10.11 2.70 -20.96
C ALA A 31 -11.17 1.61 -20.70
N ARG A 32 -12.16 1.50 -21.59
CA ARG A 32 -13.22 0.48 -21.47
C ARG A 32 -12.61 -0.93 -21.52
N GLY A 33 -13.00 -1.78 -20.58
CA GLY A 33 -12.54 -3.18 -20.49
C GLY A 33 -11.24 -3.39 -19.71
N THR A 34 -10.41 -2.36 -19.52
CA THR A 34 -9.23 -2.40 -18.64
C THR A 34 -9.60 -2.03 -17.21
N GLY A 35 -10.47 -2.82 -16.58
CA GLY A 35 -10.79 -2.63 -15.17
C GLY A 35 -12.18 -3.10 -14.80
N GLY A 36 -12.34 -4.41 -14.65
CA GLY A 36 -13.44 -4.92 -13.82
C GLY A 36 -13.43 -4.18 -12.48
N ALA A 37 -14.40 -3.30 -12.28
CA ALA A 37 -14.63 -2.51 -11.08
C ALA A 37 -13.49 -1.59 -10.59
N LYS A 38 -12.52 -1.12 -11.40
CA LYS A 38 -11.28 -0.45 -10.92
C LYS A 38 -11.27 1.08 -10.77
N ALA A 39 -12.28 1.81 -11.22
CA ALA A 39 -12.35 3.27 -11.02
C ALA A 39 -12.87 3.62 -9.62
N ALA A 40 -12.66 4.86 -9.15
CA ALA A 40 -13.40 5.36 -7.99
C ALA A 40 -14.90 5.47 -8.32
N ALA A 41 -15.76 5.77 -7.34
CA ALA A 41 -17.21 5.80 -7.52
C ALA A 41 -17.69 6.77 -8.63
N ASP A 42 -16.85 7.73 -8.99
CA ASP A 42 -17.05 8.75 -10.04
C ASP A 42 -16.50 8.34 -11.43
N GLY A 43 -15.87 7.18 -11.55
CA GLY A 43 -15.32 6.70 -12.82
C GLY A 43 -13.94 7.26 -13.20
N VAL A 44 -13.29 8.04 -12.33
CA VAL A 44 -11.91 8.52 -12.55
C VAL A 44 -10.92 7.87 -11.60
N LEU A 45 -9.62 7.94 -11.93
CA LEU A 45 -8.53 7.50 -11.07
C LEU A 45 -7.34 8.45 -11.17
N PRO A 46 -6.58 8.62 -10.08
CA PRO A 46 -5.34 9.37 -10.11
C PRO A 46 -4.27 8.57 -10.85
N ALA A 47 -3.68 9.16 -11.88
CA ALA A 47 -2.54 8.62 -12.61
C ALA A 47 -1.29 9.47 -12.38
N ALA A 48 -0.15 8.82 -12.15
CA ALA A 48 1.12 9.51 -12.01
C ALA A 48 1.55 10.12 -13.34
N ILE A 49 2.07 11.34 -13.29
CA ILE A 49 2.64 12.03 -14.45
C ILE A 49 4.14 11.83 -14.43
N THR A 50 4.68 11.31 -15.53
CA THR A 50 6.12 11.28 -15.77
C THR A 50 6.53 12.57 -16.45
N TRP A 51 7.29 13.42 -15.75
CA TRP A 51 7.82 14.68 -16.28
C TRP A 51 9.26 14.52 -16.73
N HIS A 52 9.57 14.97 -17.94
CA HIS A 52 10.94 15.05 -18.41
C HIS A 52 11.69 16.12 -17.60
N GLY A 53 12.67 15.68 -16.82
CA GLY A 53 13.43 16.54 -15.91
C GLY A 53 12.80 16.74 -14.52
N GLY A 54 11.81 15.93 -14.14
CA GLY A 54 11.27 15.86 -12.78
C GLY A 54 10.08 16.79 -12.49
N THR A 55 9.39 16.55 -11.37
CA THR A 55 8.19 17.31 -10.94
C THR A 55 8.49 18.71 -10.38
N VAL A 56 9.75 19.03 -10.11
CA VAL A 56 10.19 20.37 -9.72
C VAL A 56 11.25 20.83 -10.71
N ARG A 57 11.10 22.03 -11.28
CA ARG A 57 12.00 22.60 -12.28
C ARG A 57 12.41 24.01 -11.87
N LEU A 58 13.70 24.30 -12.00
CA LEU A 58 14.22 25.66 -11.91
C LEU A 58 14.42 26.21 -13.33
N ALA A 59 13.94 27.44 -13.57
CA ALA A 59 14.18 28.15 -14.82
C ALA A 59 14.74 29.55 -14.54
N GLY A 60 15.58 30.07 -15.43
CA GLY A 60 15.99 31.48 -15.38
C GLY A 60 14.79 32.42 -15.54
N THR A 61 14.93 33.67 -15.08
CA THR A 61 13.83 34.67 -15.13
C THR A 61 13.39 35.01 -16.55
N GLU A 62 14.32 34.99 -17.51
CA GLU A 62 14.09 35.29 -18.94
C GLU A 62 13.90 34.04 -19.81
N GLU A 63 14.20 32.85 -19.26
CA GLU A 63 14.04 31.61 -20.02
C GLU A 63 12.54 31.29 -20.16
N SER A 64 12.14 30.50 -21.14
CA SER A 64 10.78 29.94 -21.21
C SER A 64 10.81 28.52 -21.74
N PRO A 65 11.49 27.60 -21.03
CA PRO A 65 11.69 26.25 -21.51
C PRO A 65 10.36 25.49 -21.54
N SER A 66 10.25 24.50 -22.42
CA SER A 66 9.19 23.50 -22.36
C SER A 66 9.68 22.25 -21.61
N THR A 67 8.75 21.54 -21.00
CA THR A 67 9.00 20.19 -20.44
C THR A 67 7.94 19.24 -20.99
N GLU A 68 8.39 18.05 -21.38
CA GLU A 68 7.52 16.98 -21.85
C GLU A 68 6.94 16.21 -20.66
N TRP A 69 5.72 15.72 -20.84
CA TRP A 69 5.05 14.89 -19.85
C TRP A 69 4.35 13.71 -20.52
N GLY A 70 4.23 12.62 -19.76
CA GLY A 70 3.52 11.42 -20.16
C GLY A 70 2.71 10.83 -19.01
N VAL A 71 1.56 10.26 -19.34
CA VAL A 71 0.72 9.46 -18.45
C VAL A 71 0.46 8.14 -19.15
N ASP A 72 0.78 7.04 -18.48
CA ASP A 72 0.43 5.69 -18.92
C ASP A 72 -0.18 4.97 -17.73
N ALA A 73 -1.51 4.88 -17.71
CA ALA A 73 -2.23 4.27 -16.61
C ALA A 73 -3.58 3.71 -17.06
N ALA A 74 -3.91 2.51 -16.59
CA ALA A 74 -5.23 1.88 -16.75
C ALA A 74 -5.77 1.84 -18.20
N GLY A 75 -4.88 1.59 -19.15
CA GLY A 75 -5.20 1.53 -20.59
C GLY A 75 -5.30 2.90 -21.26
N THR A 76 -5.03 3.98 -20.53
CA THR A 76 -5.00 5.35 -21.04
C THR A 76 -3.54 5.79 -21.20
N THR A 77 -3.21 6.30 -22.39
CA THR A 77 -1.91 6.89 -22.69
C THR A 77 -2.11 8.32 -23.15
N LEU A 78 -1.54 9.28 -22.41
CA LEU A 78 -1.56 10.69 -22.73
C LEU A 78 -0.11 11.20 -22.73
N SER A 79 0.19 12.15 -23.59
CA SER A 79 1.48 12.85 -23.57
C SER A 79 1.34 14.24 -24.14
N GLY A 80 2.31 15.09 -23.84
CA GLY A 80 2.37 16.43 -24.37
C GLY A 80 3.55 17.20 -23.83
N SER A 81 3.52 18.51 -24.04
CA SER A 81 4.51 19.44 -23.52
C SER A 81 3.83 20.62 -22.85
N THR A 82 4.42 21.11 -21.77
CA THR A 82 3.99 22.32 -21.08
C THR A 82 5.11 23.35 -21.11
N ARG A 83 4.78 24.59 -21.48
CA ARG A 83 5.72 25.72 -21.44
C ARG A 83 5.83 26.25 -20.01
N LEU A 84 7.03 26.53 -19.56
CA LEU A 84 7.30 27.16 -18.26
C LEU A 84 7.47 28.66 -18.48
N ALA A 85 6.56 29.46 -17.97
CA ALA A 85 6.50 30.90 -18.23
C ALA A 85 6.51 31.72 -16.93
N PRO A 86 6.91 33.00 -16.96
CA PRO A 86 6.73 33.89 -15.83
C PRO A 86 5.23 34.16 -15.60
N GLY A 87 4.83 34.37 -14.34
CA GLY A 87 3.46 34.75 -13.97
C GLY A 87 3.04 34.16 -12.63
N GLU A 88 1.81 34.45 -12.21
CA GLU A 88 1.23 33.81 -11.03
C GLU A 88 0.95 32.33 -11.30
N GLY A 89 1.48 31.46 -10.45
CA GLY A 89 1.41 30.02 -10.64
C GLY A 89 -0.02 29.50 -10.52
N LEU A 90 -0.43 28.68 -11.49
CA LEU A 90 -1.64 27.89 -11.37
C LEU A 90 -1.36 26.70 -10.47
N VAL A 91 -1.97 26.70 -9.29
CA VAL A 91 -2.01 25.51 -8.42
C VAL A 91 -3.31 24.79 -8.71
N GLY A 92 -3.23 23.51 -9.05
CA GLY A 92 -4.41 22.73 -9.36
C GLY A 92 -4.10 21.28 -9.68
N ARG A 93 -5.16 20.53 -10.00
CA ARG A 93 -5.07 19.13 -10.41
C ARG A 93 -5.56 19.05 -11.84
N PRO A 94 -4.71 18.66 -12.81
CA PRO A 94 -5.16 18.50 -14.19
C PRO A 94 -6.13 17.32 -14.31
N GLU A 95 -7.13 17.48 -15.17
CA GLU A 95 -8.16 16.47 -15.48
C GLU A 95 -8.15 16.20 -16.98
N GLU A 96 -7.74 14.99 -17.38
CA GLU A 96 -7.64 14.51 -18.77
C GLU A 96 -6.74 15.32 -19.73
N ARG A 97 -6.40 16.57 -19.40
CA ARG A 97 -5.58 17.49 -20.17
C ARG A 97 -4.67 18.28 -19.23
N MET A 98 -3.42 18.46 -19.66
CA MET A 98 -2.46 19.30 -18.96
C MET A 98 -2.63 20.77 -19.36
N TRP A 99 -2.23 21.68 -18.49
CA TRP A 99 -2.15 23.09 -18.85
C TRP A 99 -1.06 23.30 -19.92
N PRO A 100 -1.35 24.08 -20.98
CA PRO A 100 -0.36 24.35 -22.03
C PRO A 100 0.81 25.20 -21.51
N ILE A 101 0.56 26.01 -20.48
CA ILE A 101 1.54 26.89 -19.85
C ILE A 101 1.42 26.73 -18.34
N HIS A 102 2.56 26.55 -17.67
CA HIS A 102 2.67 26.55 -16.22
C HIS A 102 3.48 27.78 -15.77
N HIS A 103 2.83 28.64 -15.01
CA HIS A 103 3.40 29.90 -14.56
C HIS A 103 4.14 29.75 -13.23
N ALA A 104 5.17 30.55 -13.01
CA ALA A 104 5.75 30.78 -11.70
C ALA A 104 6.37 32.19 -11.64
N PRO A 105 6.34 32.86 -10.48
CA PRO A 105 6.93 34.19 -10.36
C PRO A 105 8.46 34.11 -10.36
N PRO A 106 9.17 35.17 -10.82
CA PRO A 106 10.60 35.32 -10.57
C PRO A 106 10.85 35.50 -9.07
N LEU A 107 11.84 34.79 -8.54
CA LEU A 107 12.17 34.76 -7.12
C LEU A 107 13.64 35.10 -6.93
N SER A 108 13.94 35.83 -5.86
CA SER A 108 15.32 35.96 -5.40
C SER A 108 15.87 34.59 -4.96
N PRO A 109 17.21 34.41 -4.92
CA PRO A 109 17.85 33.19 -4.40
C PRO A 109 17.29 32.72 -3.04
N ARG A 110 17.07 33.67 -2.12
CA ARG A 110 16.55 33.40 -0.78
C ARG A 110 15.09 32.96 -0.78
N GLU A 111 14.26 33.53 -1.66
CA GLU A 111 12.86 33.12 -1.81
C GLU A 111 12.73 31.76 -2.46
N ALA A 112 13.49 31.52 -3.54
CA ALA A 112 13.54 30.21 -4.19
C ALA A 112 14.00 29.12 -3.21
N GLY A 113 15.01 29.41 -2.38
CA GLY A 113 15.43 28.54 -1.29
C GLY A 113 14.28 28.22 -0.33
N ARG A 114 13.57 29.24 0.18
CA ARG A 114 12.43 29.05 1.08
C ARG A 114 11.31 28.21 0.45
N ILE A 115 11.03 28.38 -0.84
CA ILE A 115 10.02 27.55 -1.53
C ILE A 115 10.47 26.09 -1.60
N LEU A 116 11.74 25.82 -1.93
CA LEU A 116 12.26 24.45 -1.96
C LEU A 116 12.17 23.77 -0.59
N ASP A 117 12.47 24.49 0.50
CA ASP A 117 12.30 23.98 1.87
C ASP A 117 10.84 23.71 2.18
N GLY A 118 9.96 24.66 1.85
CA GLY A 118 8.52 24.51 2.03
C GLY A 118 7.96 23.29 1.29
N LEU A 119 8.47 22.98 0.08
CA LEU A 119 8.09 21.77 -0.64
C LEU A 119 8.56 20.49 0.06
N GLN A 120 9.75 20.51 0.66
CA GLN A 120 10.28 19.38 1.44
C GLN A 120 9.45 19.15 2.71
N GLU A 121 9.22 20.20 3.50
CA GLU A 121 8.40 20.19 4.72
C GLU A 121 6.97 19.74 4.42
N ALA A 122 6.33 20.31 3.40
CA ALA A 122 4.99 19.91 2.98
C ALA A 122 4.94 18.44 2.52
N GLY A 123 6.01 17.94 1.91
CA GLY A 123 6.09 16.53 1.55
C GLY A 123 6.22 15.59 2.74
N GLN A 124 6.95 15.98 3.78
CA GLN A 124 7.02 15.24 5.04
C GLN A 124 5.69 15.24 5.77
N LEU A 125 5.03 16.40 5.85
CA LEU A 125 3.69 16.51 6.41
C LEU A 125 2.69 15.62 5.66
N ALA A 126 2.72 15.65 4.33
CA ALA A 126 1.85 14.79 3.50
C ALA A 126 2.11 13.29 3.72
N ARG A 127 3.38 12.90 3.97
CA ARG A 127 3.73 11.51 4.32
C ARG A 127 3.07 11.11 5.65
N TRP A 128 3.18 11.94 6.68
CA TRP A 128 2.56 11.67 7.99
C TRP A 128 1.03 11.64 7.94
N GLN A 129 0.42 12.56 7.21
CA GLN A 129 -1.04 12.57 6.99
C GLN A 129 -1.53 11.29 6.32
N LEU A 130 -0.81 10.81 5.31
CA LEU A 130 -1.14 9.58 4.62
C LEU A 130 -0.93 8.36 5.52
N LEU A 131 0.14 8.34 6.31
CA LEU A 131 0.41 7.26 7.26
C LEU A 131 -0.68 7.16 8.34
N SER A 132 -1.09 8.28 8.93
CA SER A 132 -2.19 8.34 9.90
C SER A 132 -3.53 7.91 9.27
N SER A 133 -3.77 8.24 8.00
CA SER A 133 -4.95 7.76 7.28
C SER A 133 -4.94 6.23 7.09
N LEU A 134 -3.77 5.65 6.81
CA LEU A 134 -3.61 4.20 6.68
C LEU A 134 -3.69 3.47 8.02
N GLU A 135 -3.21 4.06 9.11
CA GLU A 135 -3.39 3.56 10.47
C GLU A 135 -4.87 3.51 10.84
N SER A 136 -5.61 4.60 10.63
CA SER A 136 -7.07 4.64 10.82
C SER A 136 -7.80 3.57 10.00
N LEU A 137 -7.35 3.34 8.75
CA LEU A 137 -7.86 2.25 7.91
C LEU A 137 -7.53 0.88 8.51
N ALA A 138 -6.32 0.68 9.02
CA ALA A 138 -5.89 -0.58 9.62
C ALA A 138 -6.71 -0.92 10.87
N HIS A 139 -6.96 0.03 11.78
CA HIS A 139 -7.85 -0.17 12.93
C HIS A 139 -9.27 -0.57 12.52
N ARG A 140 -9.81 0.01 11.44
CA ARG A 140 -11.13 -0.38 10.93
C ARG A 140 -11.14 -1.79 10.33
N GLN A 141 -10.03 -2.25 9.78
CA GLN A 141 -9.95 -3.54 9.08
C GLN A 141 -9.55 -4.71 9.98
N ILE A 142 -8.74 -4.46 11.01
CA ILE A 142 -8.13 -5.52 11.81
C ILE A 142 -9.16 -6.47 12.47
N PRO A 143 -10.32 -6.02 13.00
CA PRO A 143 -11.28 -6.96 13.60
C PRO A 143 -11.83 -7.95 12.57
N ALA A 144 -12.17 -7.47 11.37
CA ALA A 144 -12.67 -8.32 10.29
C ALA A 144 -11.60 -9.32 9.79
N VAL A 145 -10.34 -8.90 9.76
CA VAL A 145 -9.20 -9.78 9.42
C VAL A 145 -9.02 -10.86 10.48
N ALA A 146 -9.01 -10.50 11.76
CA ALA A 146 -8.88 -11.44 12.87
C ALA A 146 -10.04 -12.45 12.91
N THR A 147 -11.29 -12.00 12.76
CA THR A 147 -12.46 -12.88 12.65
C THR A 147 -12.37 -13.83 11.46
N SER A 148 -11.93 -13.34 10.30
CA SER A 148 -11.75 -14.18 9.11
C SER A 148 -10.71 -15.28 9.33
N ILE A 149 -9.61 -14.96 10.01
CA ILE A 149 -8.55 -15.94 10.33
C ILE A 149 -9.05 -16.94 11.37
N PHE A 150 -9.74 -16.46 12.42
CA PHE A 150 -10.33 -17.35 13.43
C PHE A 150 -11.26 -18.37 12.77
N ARG A 151 -12.20 -17.94 11.93
CA ARG A 151 -13.13 -18.84 11.23
C ARG A 151 -12.40 -19.84 10.35
N GLU A 152 -11.37 -19.39 9.64
CA GLU A 152 -10.53 -20.25 8.83
C GLU A 152 -9.78 -21.29 9.66
N VAL A 153 -9.26 -20.94 10.84
CA VAL A 153 -8.50 -21.85 11.71
C VAL A 153 -9.42 -22.81 12.44
N ALA A 154 -10.47 -22.28 13.07
CA ALA A 154 -11.44 -23.03 13.86
C ALA A 154 -12.41 -23.84 13.00
N ASP A 155 -12.48 -23.61 11.68
CA ASP A 155 -13.44 -24.26 10.79
C ASP A 155 -14.88 -24.02 11.26
N VAL A 156 -15.22 -22.73 11.38
CA VAL A 156 -16.48 -22.24 11.92
C VAL A 156 -17.24 -21.49 10.83
N ASP A 157 -18.52 -21.81 10.68
CA ASP A 157 -19.39 -21.20 9.67
C ASP A 157 -19.58 -19.69 9.88
N GLU A 158 -19.88 -18.96 8.79
CA GLU A 158 -20.07 -17.51 8.84
C GLU A 158 -21.24 -17.06 9.72
N ALA A 159 -22.21 -17.94 9.96
CA ALA A 159 -23.37 -17.68 10.81
C ALA A 159 -23.05 -17.73 12.31
N GLN A 160 -21.93 -18.33 12.71
CA GLN A 160 -21.54 -18.47 14.11
C GLN A 160 -20.75 -17.26 14.60
N VAL A 161 -20.96 -16.92 15.86
CA VAL A 161 -20.23 -15.84 16.55
C VAL A 161 -18.79 -16.31 16.75
N ALA A 162 -17.85 -15.62 16.12
CA ALA A 162 -16.42 -15.87 16.29
C ALA A 162 -15.94 -15.14 17.56
N PRO A 163 -15.38 -15.83 18.57
CA PRO A 163 -14.71 -15.18 19.67
C PRO A 163 -13.50 -14.36 19.19
N ALA A 164 -13.08 -13.40 20.01
CA ALA A 164 -11.95 -12.54 19.71
C ALA A 164 -10.65 -13.36 19.71
N LEU A 165 -9.99 -13.42 18.55
CA LEU A 165 -8.72 -14.16 18.40
C LEU A 165 -7.58 -13.52 19.19
N LEU A 166 -7.56 -12.19 19.29
CA LEU A 166 -6.56 -11.39 19.99
C LEU A 166 -7.28 -10.32 20.79
N ASP A 167 -6.73 -9.93 21.94
CA ASP A 167 -7.27 -8.82 22.72
C ASP A 167 -6.99 -7.46 22.06
N ALA A 168 -7.59 -6.39 22.58
CA ALA A 168 -7.46 -5.06 22.01
C ALA A 168 -6.00 -4.55 22.01
N GLN A 169 -5.21 -4.90 23.02
CA GLN A 169 -3.81 -4.48 23.12
C GLN A 169 -2.94 -5.21 22.08
N GLN A 170 -3.17 -6.50 21.87
CA GLN A 170 -2.48 -7.27 20.85
C GLN A 170 -2.84 -6.80 19.44
N LEU A 171 -4.12 -6.47 19.19
CA LEU A 171 -4.54 -5.89 17.91
C LEU A 171 -3.86 -4.53 17.66
N GLU A 172 -3.66 -3.73 18.70
CA GLU A 172 -2.92 -2.46 18.61
C GLU A 172 -1.46 -2.66 18.22
N VAL A 173 -0.79 -3.65 18.83
CA VAL A 173 0.58 -4.03 18.48
C VAL A 173 0.66 -4.48 17.02
N VAL A 174 -0.28 -5.31 16.56
CA VAL A 174 -0.35 -5.74 15.16
C VAL A 174 -0.49 -4.56 14.20
N VAL A 175 -1.38 -3.59 14.50
CA VAL A 175 -1.53 -2.39 13.68
C VAL A 175 -0.23 -1.58 13.66
N THR A 176 0.37 -1.37 14.83
CA THR A 176 1.63 -0.63 14.98
C THR A 176 2.75 -1.26 14.15
N ASP A 177 2.94 -2.57 14.24
CA ASP A 177 3.97 -3.30 13.49
C ASP A 177 3.73 -3.26 11.97
N VAL A 178 2.47 -3.27 11.52
CA VAL A 178 2.14 -3.15 10.09
C VAL A 178 2.44 -1.75 9.58
N ILE A 179 2.08 -0.71 10.33
CA ILE A 179 2.17 0.69 9.88
C ILE A 179 3.60 1.24 10.02
N TYR A 180 4.23 1.03 11.18
CA TYR A 180 5.53 1.61 11.52
C TYR A 180 6.70 0.62 11.40
N GLY A 181 6.40 -0.67 11.43
CA GLY A 181 7.42 -1.72 11.33
C GLY A 181 7.91 -2.16 12.71
N THR A 182 8.77 -3.17 12.72
CA THR A 182 9.42 -3.68 13.93
C THR A 182 10.82 -3.08 14.06
N SER A 183 11.25 -2.81 15.30
CA SER A 183 12.54 -2.20 15.67
C SER A 183 13.67 -2.37 14.64
N GLY A 184 14.02 -1.26 13.96
CA GLY A 184 15.17 -1.16 13.06
C GLY A 184 14.90 -1.34 11.57
N ALA A 185 13.70 -1.76 11.16
CA ALA A 185 13.33 -1.89 9.76
C ALA A 185 12.05 -1.11 9.41
N ASP A 186 12.08 -0.33 8.34
CA ASP A 186 10.90 0.33 7.79
C ASP A 186 9.78 -0.69 7.54
N SER A 187 8.54 -0.28 7.82
CA SER A 187 7.37 -1.10 7.53
C SER A 187 7.22 -1.38 6.03
N ARG A 188 6.56 -2.50 5.71
CA ARG A 188 6.16 -2.81 4.33
C ARG A 188 5.23 -1.74 3.76
N ILE A 189 4.44 -1.08 4.61
CA ILE A 189 3.55 0.01 4.24
C ILE A 189 4.33 1.26 3.83
N LEU A 190 5.36 1.66 4.58
CA LEU A 190 6.24 2.77 4.21
C LEU A 190 6.92 2.49 2.87
N ARG A 191 7.45 1.28 2.65
CA ARG A 191 8.00 0.90 1.33
C ARG A 191 6.96 0.95 0.22
N SER A 192 5.72 0.55 0.50
CA SER A 192 4.62 0.56 -0.46
C SER A 192 4.17 1.98 -0.81
N LEU A 193 4.17 2.89 0.18
CA LEU A 193 3.95 4.32 -0.02
C LEU A 193 4.98 4.94 -0.96
N GLU A 194 6.27 4.67 -0.70
CA GLU A 194 7.35 5.17 -1.56
C GLU A 194 7.28 4.57 -2.97
N ARG A 195 6.84 3.31 -3.08
CA ARG A 195 6.62 2.65 -4.38
C ARG A 195 5.44 3.25 -5.15
N CYS A 196 4.40 3.75 -4.48
CA CYS A 196 3.30 4.47 -5.11
C CYS A 196 3.71 5.83 -5.71
N LEU A 197 4.87 6.37 -5.32
CA LEU A 197 5.43 7.57 -5.97
C LEU A 197 6.08 7.26 -7.32
N ASP A 198 6.41 6.00 -7.60
CA ASP A 198 6.95 5.57 -8.88
C ASP A 198 5.80 5.41 -9.91
N PRO A 199 5.82 6.17 -11.03
CA PRO A 199 4.82 6.03 -12.09
C PRO A 199 4.69 4.59 -12.63
N ALA A 200 5.77 3.80 -12.62
CA ALA A 200 5.74 2.42 -13.09
C ALA A 200 4.81 1.52 -12.25
N THR A 201 4.71 1.79 -10.94
CA THR A 201 3.87 1.01 -10.01
C THR A 201 2.39 1.22 -10.29
N THR A 202 1.99 2.44 -10.60
CA THR A 202 0.57 2.84 -10.73
C THR A 202 0.03 2.67 -12.15
N ARG A 203 0.86 2.24 -13.11
CA ARG A 203 0.47 2.01 -14.51
C ARG A 203 -0.75 1.09 -14.68
N LYS A 204 -0.88 0.05 -13.84
CA LYS A 204 -1.97 -0.95 -13.98
C LYS A 204 -2.87 -1.06 -12.75
N VAL A 205 -2.57 -0.30 -11.70
CA VAL A 205 -3.19 -0.46 -10.39
C VAL A 205 -3.49 0.92 -9.80
N ASP A 206 -4.71 1.09 -9.32
CA ASP A 206 -5.09 2.25 -8.51
C ASP A 206 -4.26 2.27 -7.20
N PRO A 207 -3.48 3.32 -6.92
CA PRO A 207 -2.63 3.40 -5.75
C PRO A 207 -3.39 3.27 -4.42
N ILE A 208 -4.62 3.77 -4.33
CA ILE A 208 -5.44 3.70 -3.11
C ILE A 208 -5.82 2.24 -2.83
N ARG A 209 -6.27 1.53 -3.87
CA ARG A 209 -6.59 0.10 -3.77
C ARG A 209 -5.35 -0.75 -3.53
N TYR A 210 -4.22 -0.41 -4.15
CA TYR A 210 -2.94 -1.06 -3.91
C TYR A 210 -2.59 -1.00 -2.43
N LEU A 211 -2.60 0.20 -1.84
CA LEU A 211 -2.29 0.41 -0.43
C LEU A 211 -3.31 -0.28 0.49
N THR A 212 -4.60 -0.16 0.19
CA THR A 212 -5.67 -0.79 0.97
C THR A 212 -5.56 -2.33 0.97
N ALA A 213 -5.30 -2.93 -0.19
CA ALA A 213 -5.09 -4.37 -0.32
C ALA A 213 -3.80 -4.82 0.38
N GLN A 214 -2.75 -3.98 0.33
CA GLN A 214 -1.49 -4.25 1.01
C GLN A 214 -1.63 -4.20 2.53
N VAL A 215 -2.31 -3.18 3.08
CA VAL A 215 -2.65 -3.10 4.52
C VAL A 215 -3.39 -4.34 4.97
N ARG A 216 -4.47 -4.72 4.26
CA ARG A 216 -5.23 -5.92 4.63
C ARG A 216 -4.38 -7.20 4.61
N ARG A 217 -3.51 -7.35 3.60
CA ARG A 217 -2.60 -8.50 3.49
C ARG A 217 -1.61 -8.52 4.66
N ASP A 218 -0.95 -7.40 4.93
CA ASP A 218 0.08 -7.34 5.98
C ASP A 218 -0.55 -7.50 7.37
N LEU A 219 -1.77 -6.98 7.61
CA LEU A 219 -2.53 -7.28 8.83
C LEU A 219 -2.81 -8.78 8.98
N ALA A 220 -3.25 -9.44 7.91
CA ALA A 220 -3.50 -10.89 7.96
C ALA A 220 -2.22 -11.68 8.23
N ASP A 221 -1.10 -11.29 7.64
CA ASP A 221 0.20 -11.89 7.90
C ASP A 221 0.61 -11.73 9.36
N GLN A 222 0.47 -10.53 9.94
CA GLN A 222 0.87 -10.28 11.32
C GLN A 222 -0.05 -10.93 12.35
N VAL A 223 -1.36 -10.99 12.11
CA VAL A 223 -2.27 -11.78 12.96
C VAL A 223 -1.86 -13.26 12.96
N ARG A 224 -1.49 -13.82 11.80
CA ARG A 224 -1.01 -15.21 11.73
C ARG A 224 0.28 -15.41 12.50
N VAL A 225 1.22 -14.47 12.41
CA VAL A 225 2.45 -14.49 13.21
C VAL A 225 2.14 -14.46 14.71
N ALA A 226 1.23 -13.59 15.15
CA ALA A 226 0.85 -13.46 16.55
C ALA A 226 0.25 -14.74 17.16
N ILE A 227 -0.50 -15.50 16.36
CA ILE A 227 -1.09 -16.80 16.78
C ILE A 227 -0.20 -18.01 16.43
N GLY A 228 1.02 -17.80 15.93
CA GLY A 228 1.94 -18.88 15.55
C GLY A 228 1.51 -19.70 14.33
N ASP A 229 0.56 -19.21 13.53
CA ASP A 229 0.10 -19.88 12.31
C ASP A 229 1.10 -19.68 11.15
N PRO A 230 1.66 -20.76 10.59
CA PRO A 230 2.57 -20.62 9.45
C PRO A 230 1.84 -20.06 8.22
N GLN A 231 2.58 -19.33 7.38
CA GLN A 231 2.08 -18.74 6.14
C GLN A 231 1.40 -19.75 5.18
N VAL A 232 1.85 -21.01 5.19
CA VAL A 232 1.27 -22.10 4.40
C VAL A 232 0.03 -22.75 5.05
N GLY A 233 -0.29 -22.37 6.29
CA GLY A 233 -1.35 -22.92 7.12
C GLY A 233 -2.71 -23.04 6.43
N PRO A 234 -3.22 -22.00 5.74
CA PRO A 234 -4.48 -22.07 5.01
C PRO A 234 -4.53 -23.21 3.99
N ARG A 235 -3.43 -23.42 3.27
CA ARG A 235 -3.33 -24.44 2.23
C ARG A 235 -3.29 -25.83 2.86
N ILE A 236 -2.55 -26.00 3.95
CA ILE A 236 -2.49 -27.26 4.71
C ILE A 236 -3.88 -27.62 5.25
N ARG A 237 -4.57 -26.68 5.90
CA ARG A 237 -5.94 -26.91 6.42
C ARG A 237 -6.93 -27.23 5.30
N ARG A 238 -6.83 -26.56 4.14
CA ARG A 238 -7.66 -26.88 2.96
C ARG A 238 -7.42 -28.30 2.46
N VAL A 239 -6.16 -28.76 2.39
CA VAL A 239 -5.83 -30.14 2.01
C VAL A 239 -6.36 -31.12 3.05
N ALA A 240 -6.20 -30.84 4.35
CA ALA A 240 -6.70 -31.69 5.43
C ALA A 240 -8.23 -31.86 5.38
N ARG A 241 -8.98 -30.77 5.13
CA ARG A 241 -10.44 -30.80 4.97
C ARG A 241 -10.93 -31.55 3.73
N ALA A 242 -10.11 -31.60 2.68
CA ALA A 242 -10.43 -32.34 1.46
C ALA A 242 -10.19 -33.85 1.59
N LEU A 243 -9.53 -34.30 2.67
CA LEU A 243 -9.30 -35.71 2.96
C LEU A 243 -10.40 -36.26 3.88
N PRO A 244 -10.60 -37.60 3.91
CA PRO A 244 -11.55 -38.22 4.83
C PRO A 244 -11.28 -37.84 6.30
N ALA A 245 -12.35 -37.75 7.09
CA ALA A 245 -12.24 -37.48 8.52
C ALA A 245 -11.30 -38.49 9.19
N GLY A 246 -10.36 -37.99 10.02
CA GLY A 246 -9.34 -38.82 10.68
C GLY A 246 -8.11 -39.16 9.82
N ALA A 247 -7.92 -38.51 8.66
CA ALA A 247 -6.71 -38.68 7.86
C ALA A 247 -5.44 -38.46 8.69
N SER A 248 -4.46 -39.35 8.54
CA SER A 248 -3.19 -39.24 9.26
C SER A 248 -2.41 -38.00 8.82
N LEU A 249 -1.59 -37.46 9.73
CA LEU A 249 -0.69 -36.34 9.44
C LEU A 249 0.19 -36.60 8.20
N GLU A 250 0.68 -37.83 8.06
CA GLU A 250 1.48 -38.24 6.91
C GLU A 250 0.68 -38.17 5.60
N SER A 251 -0.59 -38.59 5.63
CA SER A 251 -1.48 -38.52 4.45
C SER A 251 -1.70 -37.07 4.01
N ILE A 252 -1.88 -36.16 4.97
CA ILE A 252 -2.04 -34.72 4.71
C ILE A 252 -0.76 -34.15 4.08
N ILE A 253 0.42 -34.45 4.65
CA ILE A 253 1.71 -33.97 4.13
C ILE A 253 1.98 -34.50 2.72
N ASN A 254 1.75 -35.79 2.49
CA ASN A 254 1.93 -36.42 1.19
C ASN A 254 1.00 -35.80 0.16
N ARG A 255 -0.28 -35.61 0.49
CA ARG A 255 -1.23 -34.97 -0.40
C ARG A 255 -0.84 -33.51 -0.69
N TYR A 256 -0.43 -32.76 0.32
CA TYR A 256 0.03 -31.38 0.14
C TYR A 256 1.23 -31.31 -0.80
N ASN A 257 2.26 -32.13 -0.56
CA ASN A 257 3.49 -32.13 -1.37
C ASN A 257 3.26 -32.59 -2.81
N GLN A 258 2.25 -33.44 -3.06
CA GLN A 258 1.82 -33.79 -4.42
C GLN A 258 1.17 -32.61 -5.15
N VAL A 259 0.32 -31.85 -4.47
CA VAL A 259 -0.39 -30.69 -5.05
C VAL A 259 0.54 -29.47 -5.16
N HIS A 260 1.53 -29.36 -4.27
CA HIS A 260 2.46 -28.23 -4.17
C HIS A 260 3.93 -28.70 -4.17
N PRO A 261 4.44 -29.25 -5.29
CA PRO A 261 5.78 -29.86 -5.33
C PRO A 261 6.91 -28.86 -5.08
N CYS A 262 6.72 -27.58 -5.41
CA CYS A 262 7.70 -26.52 -5.21
C CYS A 262 7.73 -25.93 -3.79
N ASP A 263 6.80 -26.32 -2.91
CA ASP A 263 6.67 -25.78 -1.55
C ASP A 263 6.54 -26.92 -0.54
N ARG A 264 7.51 -27.84 -0.51
CA ARG A 264 7.41 -29.02 0.36
C ARG A 264 7.36 -28.63 1.83
N ILE A 265 6.47 -29.28 2.58
CA ILE A 265 6.29 -29.02 4.02
C ILE A 265 6.89 -30.13 4.87
N SER A 266 7.43 -29.74 6.03
CA SER A 266 7.89 -30.67 7.07
C SER A 266 6.76 -31.02 8.04
N THR A 267 6.94 -32.11 8.77
CA THR A 267 6.04 -32.54 9.86
C THR A 267 5.78 -31.42 10.86
N THR A 268 6.83 -30.72 11.30
CA THR A 268 6.71 -29.61 12.26
C THR A 268 5.81 -28.48 11.73
N ARG A 269 5.95 -28.12 10.44
CA ARG A 269 5.14 -27.05 9.83
C ARG A 269 3.69 -27.49 9.65
N ALA A 270 3.46 -28.76 9.33
CA ALA A 270 2.13 -29.35 9.25
C ALA A 270 1.42 -29.39 10.61
N ILE A 271 2.14 -29.82 11.67
CA ILE A 271 1.62 -29.79 13.04
C ILE A 271 1.22 -28.36 13.40
N ARG A 272 2.14 -27.38 13.29
CA ARG A 272 1.84 -25.98 13.62
C ARG A 272 0.62 -25.42 12.87
N ALA A 273 0.43 -25.79 11.61
CA ALA A 273 -0.73 -25.37 10.83
C ALA A 273 -2.05 -26.02 11.26
N LEU A 274 -2.02 -27.26 11.75
CA LEU A 274 -3.22 -28.01 12.14
C LEU A 274 -3.57 -27.81 13.60
N THR A 275 -2.57 -27.55 14.43
CA THR A 275 -2.70 -27.40 15.88
C THR A 275 -2.43 -25.96 16.28
N VAL A 276 -2.75 -24.96 15.43
CA VAL A 276 -2.45 -23.53 15.65
C VAL A 276 -2.68 -23.23 17.11
N ALA A 277 -1.56 -23.20 17.84
CA ALA A 277 -1.59 -23.07 19.27
C ALA A 277 -1.72 -21.57 19.46
N PRO A 278 -2.75 -21.09 20.15
CA PRO A 278 -2.68 -19.73 20.60
C PRO A 278 -1.33 -19.57 21.32
N SER A 279 -0.60 -18.50 21.01
CA SER A 279 0.33 -17.98 21.99
C SER A 279 -0.45 -17.85 23.31
N ILE A 280 0.21 -17.98 24.46
CA ILE A 280 -0.42 -18.06 25.80
C ILE A 280 -1.48 -16.94 26.05
N GLU A 281 -1.48 -15.90 25.21
CA GLU A 281 -2.34 -14.74 25.22
C GLU A 281 -3.66 -14.85 24.40
N SER A 282 -3.87 -15.89 23.58
CA SER A 282 -5.13 -16.07 22.80
C SER A 282 -6.03 -17.17 23.37
N THR A 283 -6.78 -16.87 24.42
CA THR A 283 -7.68 -17.83 25.11
C THR A 283 -8.74 -18.44 24.18
N ALA A 284 -9.20 -17.69 23.17
CA ALA A 284 -10.32 -18.06 22.32
C ALA A 284 -10.12 -19.32 21.45
N LEU A 285 -8.92 -19.56 20.91
CA LEU A 285 -8.66 -20.78 20.13
C LEU A 285 -8.55 -22.01 21.04
N ARG A 286 -8.00 -21.83 22.24
CA ARG A 286 -7.81 -22.91 23.22
C ARG A 286 -9.15 -23.53 23.61
N ASP A 287 -10.13 -22.69 23.97
CA ASP A 287 -11.46 -23.14 24.40
C ASP A 287 -12.19 -23.94 23.30
N VAL A 288 -12.03 -23.54 22.03
CA VAL A 288 -12.64 -24.24 20.89
C VAL A 288 -12.03 -25.61 20.65
N PHE A 289 -10.69 -25.72 20.76
CA PHE A 289 -10.01 -27.00 20.61
C PHE A 289 -10.29 -27.93 21.79
N GLU A 290 -10.29 -27.43 23.03
CA GLU A 290 -10.66 -28.21 24.22
C GLU A 290 -12.10 -28.73 24.11
N ALA A 291 -13.06 -27.90 23.67
CA ALA A 291 -14.45 -28.33 23.47
C ALA A 291 -14.59 -29.44 22.41
N ARG A 292 -13.77 -29.44 21.36
CA ARG A 292 -13.79 -30.48 20.31
C ARG A 292 -13.16 -31.81 20.73
N HIS A 293 -12.28 -31.82 21.73
CA HIS A 293 -11.66 -33.03 22.25
C HIS A 293 -12.48 -33.72 23.34
N HIS A 294 -13.60 -33.12 23.76
CA HIS A 294 -14.54 -33.66 24.75
C HIS A 294 -15.87 -34.17 24.15
N VAL A 295 -15.94 -34.32 22.83
CA VAL A 295 -17.05 -34.93 22.08
C VAL A 295 -16.54 -36.16 21.34
#